data_AF-A0A972DN58-F1
#
_entry.id   AF-A0A972DN58-F1
#
_cell.length_a   1.000
_cell.length_b   1.000
_cell.length_c   1.000
_cell.angle_alpha   90.00
_cell.angle_beta   90.00
_cell.angle_gamma   90.00
#
_symmetry.space_group_name_H-M   'P 1'
#
loop_
_entity.id
_entity.type
_entity.pdbx_description
1 polymer ?
#
loop_
_entity_poly.entity_id
_entity_poly.type
_entity_poly.pdbx_seq_one_letter_code
_entity_poly.pdbx_strand_id
1 'polypeptide(L)'
;MKVVSPNFPDLAGCGQSFRLNDKWYAMYRFNPEMHVILVQDTKDMKGVPAPSVSGHLGQDAWPRARVLHVNGAPRGYLASKTFQQIVLGGLSWAPGDVDADITPNFCQVTPEAPTS
;
A
#
# COMPACT_ATOMS: atom_id res chain seq x y z
N MET A 1 9.83 -1.57 -2.34
CA MET A 1 8.36 -1.66 -2.52
C MET A 1 8.08 -2.58 -3.68
N LYS A 2 7.22 -3.59 -3.47
CA LYS A 2 6.71 -4.49 -4.51
C LYS A 2 5.28 -4.06 -4.84
N VAL A 3 4.97 -3.93 -6.13
CA VAL A 3 3.61 -3.66 -6.60
C VAL A 3 2.86 -4.98 -6.65
N VAL A 4 1.74 -5.08 -5.93
CA VAL A 4 0.95 -6.31 -5.83
C VAL A 4 -0.47 -6.17 -6.39
N SER A 5 -0.85 -4.95 -6.76
CA SER A 5 -2.07 -4.64 -7.51
C SER A 5 -1.74 -3.72 -8.69
N PRO A 6 -1.13 -4.25 -9.78
CA PRO A 6 -0.65 -3.42 -10.89
C PRO A 6 -1.76 -2.74 -11.70
N ASN A 7 -2.99 -3.25 -11.60
CA ASN A 7 -4.17 -2.71 -12.29
C ASN A 7 -4.88 -1.63 -11.46
N PHE A 8 -4.45 -1.38 -10.22
CA PHE A 8 -4.98 -0.26 -9.46
C PHE A 8 -4.64 1.05 -10.20
N PRO A 9 -5.55 2.05 -10.19
CA PRO A 9 -5.35 3.31 -10.88
C PRO A 9 -3.96 3.92 -10.66
N ASP A 10 -3.32 4.31 -11.76
CA ASP A 10 -1.99 4.92 -11.83
C ASP A 10 -0.79 4.10 -11.31
N LEU A 11 -0.98 2.83 -10.90
CA LEU A 11 0.14 1.96 -10.47
C LEU A 11 0.88 1.26 -11.60
N ALA A 12 0.27 1.09 -12.78
CA ALA A 12 0.94 0.48 -13.93
C ALA A 12 2.26 1.21 -14.30
N GLY A 13 2.31 2.53 -14.12
CA GLY A 13 3.49 3.36 -14.35
C GLY A 13 4.63 3.16 -13.34
N CYS A 14 4.38 2.51 -12.20
CA CYS A 14 5.36 2.27 -11.14
C CYS A 14 6.23 1.02 -11.40
N GLY A 15 5.91 0.23 -12.42
CA GLY A 15 6.57 -1.05 -12.71
C GLY A 15 6.26 -2.14 -11.67
N GLN A 16 7.05 -3.22 -11.67
CA GLN A 16 6.84 -4.35 -10.74
C GLN A 16 7.34 -4.05 -9.32
N SER A 17 8.32 -3.16 -9.17
CA SER A 17 8.88 -2.76 -7.89
C SER A 17 9.65 -1.44 -8.03
N PHE A 18 9.80 -0.74 -6.92
CA PHE A 18 10.59 0.49 -6.83
C PHE A 18 11.22 0.64 -5.44
N ARG A 19 12.25 1.47 -5.35
CA ARG A 19 12.95 1.79 -4.10
C ARG A 19 12.57 3.19 -3.65
N LEU A 20 12.23 3.32 -2.37
CA LEU A 20 12.07 4.59 -1.67
C LEU A 20 12.94 4.52 -0.40
N ASN A 21 13.67 5.60 -0.09
CA ASN A 21 14.53 5.67 1.09
C ASN A 21 13.75 6.29 2.26
N ASP A 22 13.12 5.48 3.12
CA ASP A 22 12.17 5.94 4.15
C ASP A 22 12.56 5.52 5.57
N LYS A 23 11.93 6.16 6.55
CA LYS A 23 11.64 5.57 7.85
C LYS A 23 10.65 4.42 7.67
N TRP A 24 10.94 3.32 8.32
CA TRP A 24 10.09 2.14 8.33
C TRP A 24 9.30 2.08 9.63
N TYR A 25 7.99 1.88 9.50
CA TYR A 25 7.07 1.61 10.59
C TYR A 25 6.61 0.15 10.55
N ALA A 26 6.72 -0.54 11.67
CA ALA A 26 6.09 -1.83 11.86
C ALA A 26 4.63 -1.62 12.29
N MET A 27 3.69 -2.25 11.61
CA MET A 27 2.30 -2.29 12.02
C MET A 27 1.95 -3.70 12.52
N TYR A 28 0.94 -3.79 13.37
CA TYR A 28 0.44 -5.04 13.93
C TYR A 28 -1.10 -5.03 13.84
N ARG A 29 -1.72 -6.21 13.77
CA ARG A 29 -3.20 -6.40 13.70
C ARG A 29 -3.81 -5.91 12.38
N PHE A 30 -3.37 -6.51 11.29
CA PHE A 30 -3.96 -6.22 9.99
C PHE A 30 -5.34 -6.85 9.84
N ASN A 31 -6.22 -6.16 9.11
CA ASN A 31 -7.52 -6.70 8.71
C ASN A 31 -7.31 -7.66 7.51
N PRO A 32 -7.60 -8.97 7.61
CA PRO A 32 -7.40 -9.90 6.50
C PRO A 32 -8.26 -9.59 5.26
N GLU A 33 -9.34 -8.83 5.42
CA GLU A 33 -10.27 -8.43 4.34
C GLU A 33 -9.79 -7.20 3.56
N MET A 34 -8.57 -6.72 3.79
CA MET A 34 -8.00 -5.58 3.06
C MET A 34 -7.44 -5.98 1.67
N HIS A 35 -7.48 -5.03 0.75
CA HIS A 35 -6.77 -5.14 -0.53
C HIS A 35 -5.46 -4.36 -0.45
N VAL A 36 -4.35 -5.07 -0.47
CA VAL A 36 -3.00 -4.51 -0.47
C VAL A 36 -2.60 -4.14 -1.90
N ILE A 37 -2.07 -2.93 -2.08
CA ILE A 37 -1.56 -2.44 -3.37
C ILE A 37 -0.03 -2.43 -3.42
N LEU A 38 0.63 -2.25 -2.26
CA LEU A 38 2.08 -2.19 -2.13
C LEU A 38 2.56 -2.95 -0.90
N VAL A 39 3.53 -3.84 -1.11
CA VAL A 39 4.25 -4.56 -0.03
C VAL A 39 5.64 -3.96 0.14
N GLN A 40 6.06 -3.72 1.37
CA GLN A 40 7.44 -3.31 1.64
C GLN A 40 8.30 -4.55 1.85
N ASP A 41 9.17 -4.83 0.87
CA ASP A 41 10.22 -5.84 0.98
C ASP A 41 11.31 -5.32 1.92
N THR A 42 11.44 -5.93 3.10
CA THR A 42 12.38 -5.55 4.16
C THR A 42 13.67 -6.38 4.16
N LYS A 43 13.87 -7.29 3.20
CA LYS A 43 15.00 -8.24 3.22
C LYS A 43 16.39 -7.57 3.27
N ASP A 44 16.51 -6.39 2.65
CA ASP A 44 17.76 -5.63 2.57
C ASP A 44 17.91 -4.62 3.73
N MET A 45 16.91 -4.53 4.62
CA MET A 45 16.86 -3.55 5.71
C MET A 45 17.63 -4.05 6.92
N LYS A 46 18.39 -3.14 7.55
CA LYS A 46 19.11 -3.42 8.80
C LYS A 46 18.21 -3.07 9.99
N GLY A 47 18.02 -4.01 10.92
CA GLY A 47 17.18 -3.82 12.12
C GLY A 47 16.36 -5.07 12.44
N VAL A 48 15.46 -4.96 13.43
CA VAL A 48 14.54 -6.05 13.78
C VAL A 48 13.57 -6.28 12.61
N PRO A 49 13.50 -7.49 12.02
CA PRO A 49 12.55 -7.79 10.96
C PRO A 49 11.12 -7.62 11.48
N ALA A 50 10.33 -6.79 10.82
CA ALA A 50 8.89 -6.72 11.03
C ALA A 50 8.17 -6.89 9.69
N PRO A 51 7.08 -7.67 9.64
CA PRO A 51 6.24 -7.72 8.46
C PRO A 51 5.65 -6.32 8.22
N SER A 52 6.00 -5.69 7.09
CA SER A 52 5.49 -4.35 6.76
C SER A 52 4.68 -4.36 5.47
N VAL A 53 3.40 -4.05 5.63
CA VAL A 53 2.51 -3.65 4.54
C VAL A 53 2.64 -2.14 4.42
N SER A 54 2.90 -1.61 3.23
CA SER A 54 3.17 -0.17 3.06
C SER A 54 2.24 0.56 2.12
N GLY A 55 1.27 -0.13 1.53
CA GLY A 55 0.14 0.48 0.82
C GLY A 55 -1.06 -0.44 0.85
N HIS A 56 -2.17 0.00 1.43
CA HIS A 56 -3.38 -0.80 1.46
C HIS A 56 -4.67 -0.01 1.34
N LEU A 57 -5.68 -0.71 0.87
CA LEU A 57 -7.04 -0.26 0.70
C LEU A 57 -7.95 -1.03 1.64
N GLY A 58 -8.83 -0.31 2.31
CA GLY A 58 -9.95 -0.86 3.05
C GLY A 58 -11.25 -0.26 2.55
N GLN A 59 -12.31 -1.06 2.52
CA GLN A 59 -13.67 -0.56 2.61
C GLN A 59 -14.17 -0.84 4.03
N ASP A 60 -14.19 0.19 4.87
CA ASP A 60 -14.72 0.06 6.23
C ASP A 60 -16.26 -0.01 6.20
N ALA A 61 -16.82 -0.81 7.11
CA ALA A 61 -18.25 -1.08 7.19
C ALA A 61 -19.11 0.17 7.50
N TRP A 62 -18.53 1.30 7.89
CA TRP A 62 -19.31 2.51 8.22
C TRP A 62 -18.57 3.83 7.99
N PRO A 63 -19.13 4.78 7.20
CA PRO A 63 -19.99 4.56 6.03
C PRO A 63 -19.09 4.28 4.81
N ARG A 64 -19.02 3.02 4.31
CA ARG A 64 -18.34 2.60 3.05
C ARG A 64 -17.17 3.51 2.63
N ALA A 65 -16.27 3.75 3.57
CA ALA A 65 -15.19 4.71 3.37
C ALA A 65 -14.09 4.00 2.58
N ARG A 66 -13.71 4.59 1.44
CA ARG A 66 -12.55 4.16 0.66
C ARG A 66 -11.32 4.77 1.31
N VAL A 67 -10.52 3.94 1.99
CA VAL A 67 -9.31 4.41 2.68
C VAL A 67 -8.08 3.95 1.91
N LEU A 68 -7.23 4.89 1.50
CA LEU A 68 -5.86 4.60 1.09
C LEU A 68 -4.92 4.91 2.26
N HIS A 69 -4.18 3.91 2.71
CA HIS A 69 -3.09 4.10 3.66
C HIS A 69 -1.75 3.79 3.00
N VAL A 70 -0.83 4.77 3.01
CA VAL A 70 0.55 4.62 2.54
C VAL A 70 1.50 4.89 3.70
N ASN A 71 2.33 3.90 4.04
CA ASN A 71 3.33 4.06 5.09
C ASN A 71 4.53 4.82 4.54
N GLY A 72 4.97 5.83 5.31
CA GLY A 72 6.19 6.56 5.02
C GLY A 72 5.99 7.65 3.97
N ALA A 73 6.23 8.90 4.39
CA ALA A 73 6.18 10.08 3.53
C ALA A 73 7.02 11.25 4.11
N PRO A 74 8.33 11.09 4.37
CA PRO A 74 9.18 12.20 4.77
C PRO A 74 9.16 13.24 3.65
N ARG A 75 9.35 14.52 4.00
CA ARG A 75 9.06 15.67 3.13
C ARG A 75 9.63 15.59 1.70
N GLY A 76 10.74 14.89 1.48
CA GLY A 76 11.32 14.64 0.16
C GLY A 76 10.52 13.71 -0.76
N TYR A 77 9.56 12.94 -0.24
CA TYR A 77 8.75 11.98 -0.99
C TYR A 77 7.73 12.66 -1.86
N LEU A 78 7.23 13.83 -1.44
CA LEU A 78 6.31 14.64 -2.20
C LEU A 78 6.88 15.06 -3.57
N ALA A 79 8.21 15.06 -3.73
CA ALA A 79 8.88 15.35 -5.00
C ALA A 79 9.10 14.09 -5.88
N SER A 80 8.90 12.89 -5.35
CA SER A 80 9.05 11.64 -6.12
C SER A 80 7.86 11.45 -7.07
N LYS A 81 8.14 11.30 -8.37
CA LYS A 81 7.10 11.01 -9.37
C LYS A 81 6.32 9.74 -9.03
N THR A 82 6.99 8.69 -8.56
CA THR A 82 6.36 7.43 -8.16
C THR A 82 5.43 7.63 -6.97
N PHE A 83 5.84 8.42 -5.97
CA PHE A 83 4.98 8.71 -4.82
C PHE A 83 3.75 9.53 -5.24
N GLN A 84 3.95 10.55 -6.09
CA GLN A 84 2.86 11.35 -6.65
C GLN A 84 1.87 10.47 -7.42
N GLN A 85 2.33 9.51 -8.23
CA GLN A 85 1.46 8.57 -8.95
C GLN A 85 0.60 7.72 -8.00
N ILE A 86 1.20 7.17 -6.94
CA ILE A 86 0.46 6.38 -5.94
C ILE A 86 -0.63 7.23 -5.28
N VAL A 87 -0.30 8.47 -4.91
CA VAL A 87 -1.25 9.39 -4.27
C VAL A 87 -2.35 9.80 -5.25
N LEU A 88 -2.02 10.10 -6.51
CA LEU A 88 -3.00 10.46 -7.53
C LEU A 88 -3.98 9.33 -7.80
N GLY A 89 -3.50 8.09 -7.97
CA GLY A 89 -4.37 6.92 -8.13
C GLY A 89 -5.33 6.72 -6.95
N GLY A 90 -4.82 6.93 -5.73
CA GLY A 90 -5.63 6.93 -4.52
C GLY A 90 -6.68 8.03 -4.47
N LEU A 91 -6.30 9.25 -4.84
CA LEU A 91 -7.18 10.42 -4.85
C LEU A 91 -8.25 10.34 -5.95
N SER A 92 -8.01 9.63 -7.04
CA SER A 92 -9.05 9.34 -8.04
C SER A 92 -9.98 8.21 -7.58
N TRP A 93 -9.44 7.20 -6.89
CA TRP A 93 -10.25 6.07 -6.43
C TRP A 93 -11.10 6.38 -5.20
N ALA A 94 -10.56 7.08 -4.20
CA ALA A 94 -11.24 7.34 -2.93
C ALA A 94 -12.60 8.08 -3.06
N PRO A 95 -12.76 9.13 -3.90
CA PRO A 95 -14.04 9.80 -4.09
C PRO A 95 -15.02 9.02 -4.97
N GLY A 96 -14.57 7.99 -5.70
CA GLY A 96 -15.42 7.25 -6.63
C GLY A 96 -15.29 7.65 -8.11
N ASP A 97 -14.30 8.48 -8.47
CA ASP A 97 -14.11 8.92 -9.86
C ASP A 97 -13.65 7.79 -10.78
N VAL A 98 -12.95 6.80 -10.21
CA VAL A 98 -12.53 5.57 -10.89
C VAL A 98 -12.83 4.34 -10.05
N ASP A 99 -13.11 3.24 -10.74
CA ASP A 99 -13.27 1.91 -10.16
C ASP A 99 -11.93 1.16 -10.13
N ALA A 100 -11.79 0.28 -9.14
CA ALA A 100 -10.66 -0.62 -9.01
C ALA A 100 -11.14 -1.95 -8.44
N ASP A 101 -10.51 -3.06 -8.85
CA ASP A 101 -10.69 -4.34 -8.18
C ASP A 101 -10.04 -4.26 -6.79
N ILE A 102 -10.88 -4.44 -5.77
CA ILE A 102 -10.50 -4.40 -4.37
C ILE A 102 -10.78 -5.73 -3.66
N THR A 103 -10.86 -6.82 -4.43
CA THR A 103 -10.98 -8.17 -3.87
C THR A 103 -9.86 -8.39 -2.85
N PRO A 104 -10.15 -8.80 -1.61
CA PRO A 104 -9.13 -8.97 -0.58
C PRO A 104 -7.97 -9.87 -1.04
N ASN A 105 -6.74 -9.43 -0.80
CA ASN A 105 -5.53 -10.18 -1.19
C ASN A 105 -4.49 -10.27 -0.07
N PHE A 106 -4.76 -9.72 1.12
CA PHE A 106 -3.79 -9.60 2.21
C PHE A 106 -3.10 -10.92 2.54
N CYS A 107 -3.88 -11.97 2.82
CA CYS A 107 -3.34 -13.28 3.20
C CYS A 107 -2.46 -13.89 2.09
N GLN A 108 -2.70 -13.55 0.82
CA GLN A 108 -1.90 -14.03 -0.31
C GLN A 108 -0.56 -13.28 -0.42
N VAL A 109 -0.57 -11.96 -0.25
CA VAL A 109 0.61 -11.13 -0.55
C VAL A 109 1.48 -10.86 0.67
N THR A 110 0.94 -11.05 1.87
CA THR A 110 1.62 -10.85 3.17
C THR A 110 1.30 -12.00 4.13
N PRO A 111 1.65 -13.27 3.82
CA PRO A 111 1.25 -14.44 4.60
C PRO A 111 1.83 -14.50 6.01
N GLU A 112 2.96 -13.81 6.25
CA GLU A 112 3.64 -13.78 7.54
C GLU A 112 3.23 -12.59 8.41
N ALA A 113 2.34 -11.72 7.91
CA ALA A 113 1.92 -10.53 8.62
C ALA A 113 0.86 -10.86 9.68
N PRO A 114 0.97 -10.31 10.90
CA PRO A 114 0.08 -10.65 12.00
C PRO A 114 -1.32 -10.05 11.78
N THR A 115 -2.31 -10.93 11.66
CA THR A 115 -3.73 -10.61 11.81
C THR A 115 -4.11 -10.77 13.28
N SER A 116 -5.05 -9.95 13.79
CA SER A 116 -5.57 -10.07 15.17
C SER A 116 -6.85 -10.86 15.23
#